data_AF-I4YJ56-F1
#
_entry.id   AF-I4YJ56-F1
#
_cell.length_a   1.000
_cell.length_b   1.000
_cell.length_c   1.000
_cell.angle_alpha   90.00
_cell.angle_beta   90.00
_cell.angle_gamma   90.00
#
_symmetry.space_group_name_H-M   'P 1'
#
loop_
_entity.id
_entity.type
_entity.pdbx_description
1 polymer ?
#
loop_
_entity_poly.entity_id
_entity_poly.type
_entity_poly.pdbx_seq_one_letter_code
_entity_poly.pdbx_strand_id
1 'polypeptide(L)'
;MNKLDLEGILLLEIPLFRSPFQSLRKAFRNYQKLLENDLSTIGNQLNGELDDNRIDQLIKKAKLLRVKLVKFENLQSSAYSQLKARALHLQQTLLAGYQTGNDELIQQFKSIRIQRWLIDWSLRNNNFSLSELITHKLNIDSLIDTDLFKDISSIQSDLLNRSSTSALNWCNDNKTHLKKLNVQLDFYLRLQDYIELVRSRNIQQAIIYMRSHLTSHFSNHTKQIQQAAALLAFPEDSLVGIYRNLYNQSRWIDLSNMFRDVAFQLYGLSSYPMLHLALSVGLPSLKLPNCTQSQSKQVVKNEFEDLYNGTTFKSTNDENLLDNHSVNCPTCNTDLLGALAKQVPHSHHTNSSIVCKILGKVVKDGELLAFPNGRVYSKAALHDLAEKDPHSLVKCPRDGTTIHYSKLRKVFVS
;
A
#
# COMPACT_ATOMS: atom_id res chain seq x y z
N MET A 1 -31.36 -0.86 -4.59
CA MET A 1 -29.97 -0.72 -5.08
C MET A 1 -29.81 -1.60 -6.32
N ASN A 2 -29.25 -1.06 -7.41
CA ASN A 2 -29.24 -1.68 -8.75
C ASN A 2 -28.19 -2.81 -8.87
N LYS A 3 -28.40 -3.75 -9.80
CA LYS A 3 -27.49 -4.88 -10.12
C LYS A 3 -26.02 -4.47 -10.36
N LEU A 4 -25.79 -3.24 -10.85
CA LEU A 4 -24.46 -2.62 -11.03
C LEU A 4 -23.68 -2.42 -9.72
N ASP A 5 -24.37 -2.23 -8.60
CA ASP A 5 -23.72 -1.99 -7.30
C ASP A 5 -23.11 -3.28 -6.73
N LEU A 6 -23.80 -4.42 -6.94
CA LEU A 6 -23.32 -5.73 -6.50
C LEU A 6 -22.03 -6.15 -7.23
N GLU A 7 -21.93 -5.88 -8.53
CA GLU A 7 -20.74 -6.21 -9.31
C GLU A 7 -19.50 -5.44 -8.83
N GLY A 8 -19.65 -4.13 -8.59
CA GLY A 8 -18.58 -3.30 -8.02
C GLY A 8 -18.13 -3.77 -6.63
N ILE A 9 -19.08 -4.18 -5.79
CA ILE A 9 -18.81 -4.78 -4.48
C ILE A 9 -18.00 -6.07 -4.62
N LEU A 10 -18.33 -6.94 -5.58
CA LEU A 10 -17.62 -8.21 -5.80
C LEU A 10 -16.21 -8.02 -6.35
N LEU A 11 -15.98 -7.00 -7.19
CA LEU A 11 -14.64 -6.67 -7.70
C LEU A 11 -13.63 -6.40 -6.57
N LEU A 12 -14.08 -5.75 -5.49
CA LEU A 12 -13.25 -5.47 -4.31
C LEU A 12 -12.91 -6.72 -3.47
N GLU A 13 -13.64 -7.82 -3.66
CA GLU A 13 -13.37 -9.09 -2.96
C GLU A 13 -12.39 -9.97 -3.74
N ILE A 14 -12.19 -9.75 -5.04
CA ILE A 14 -11.34 -10.61 -5.90
C ILE A 14 -9.94 -10.84 -5.32
N PRO A 15 -9.19 -9.81 -4.84
CA PRO A 15 -7.85 -10.03 -4.29
C PRO A 15 -7.84 -11.01 -3.11
N LEU A 16 -8.92 -11.00 -2.32
CA LEU A 16 -9.09 -11.88 -1.16
C LEU A 16 -9.41 -13.31 -1.59
N PHE A 17 -9.84 -13.59 -2.82
CA PHE A 17 -9.95 -14.98 -3.30
C PHE A 17 -8.68 -15.44 -4.01
N ARG A 18 -7.94 -14.50 -4.62
CA ARG A 18 -6.74 -14.82 -5.40
C ARG A 18 -5.62 -15.41 -4.55
N SER A 19 -5.35 -14.85 -3.37
CA SER A 19 -4.30 -15.35 -2.47
C SER A 19 -4.41 -16.87 -2.20
N PRO A 20 -5.51 -17.36 -1.57
CA PRO A 20 -5.62 -18.78 -1.24
C PRO A 20 -5.79 -19.65 -2.50
N PHE A 21 -6.36 -19.12 -3.59
CA PHE A 21 -6.39 -19.82 -4.88
C PHE A 21 -4.99 -20.05 -5.48
N GLN A 22 -4.12 -19.05 -5.43
CA GLN A 22 -2.74 -19.19 -5.91
C GLN A 22 -1.95 -20.17 -5.05
N SER A 23 -2.14 -20.12 -3.72
CA SER A 23 -1.57 -21.09 -2.78
C SER A 23 -2.01 -22.52 -3.10
N LEU A 24 -3.32 -22.74 -3.31
CA LEU A 24 -3.86 -24.03 -3.71
C LEU A 24 -3.26 -24.51 -5.05
N ARG A 25 -3.22 -23.64 -6.06
CA ARG A 25 -2.67 -23.96 -7.39
C ARG A 25 -1.17 -24.31 -7.33
N LYS A 26 -0.40 -23.60 -6.51
CA LYS A 26 1.03 -23.88 -6.28
C LYS A 26 1.22 -25.22 -5.60
N ALA A 27 0.47 -25.48 -4.53
CA ALA A 27 0.52 -26.75 -3.81
C ALA A 27 0.09 -27.93 -4.69
N PHE A 28 -0.94 -27.77 -5.53
CA PHE A 28 -1.39 -28.77 -6.49
C PHE A 28 -0.32 -29.10 -7.54
N ARG A 29 0.28 -28.09 -8.17
CA ARG A 29 1.34 -28.31 -9.16
C ARG A 29 2.56 -29.01 -8.58
N ASN A 30 2.96 -28.64 -7.36
CA ASN A 30 4.10 -29.27 -6.70
C ASN A 30 3.79 -30.71 -6.30
N TYR A 31 2.58 -30.98 -5.81
CA TYR A 31 2.12 -32.32 -5.52
C TYR A 31 2.11 -33.21 -6.77
N GLN A 32 1.53 -32.71 -7.88
CA GLN A 32 1.53 -33.41 -9.17
C GLN A 32 2.95 -33.68 -9.67
N LYS A 33 3.84 -32.69 -9.62
CA LYS A 33 5.23 -32.86 -10.04
C LYS A 33 5.97 -33.92 -9.22
N LEU A 34 5.72 -33.99 -7.92
CA LEU A 34 6.30 -35.03 -7.06
C LEU A 34 5.76 -36.42 -7.41
N LEU A 35 4.46 -36.54 -7.68
CA LEU A 35 3.89 -37.81 -8.13
C LEU A 35 4.41 -38.24 -9.50
N GLU A 36 4.46 -37.34 -10.48
CA GLU A 36 4.89 -37.69 -11.83
C GLU A 36 6.40 -37.94 -11.91
N ASN A 37 7.23 -37.11 -11.29
CA ASN A 37 8.68 -37.26 -11.39
C ASN A 37 9.23 -38.25 -10.37
N ASP A 38 9.02 -38.00 -9.08
CA ASP A 38 9.72 -38.74 -8.03
C ASP A 38 9.18 -40.17 -7.91
N LEU A 39 7.86 -40.36 -8.01
CA LEU A 39 7.25 -41.68 -7.98
C LEU A 39 7.60 -42.50 -9.23
N SER A 40 7.62 -41.87 -10.41
CA SER A 40 8.10 -42.54 -11.64
C SER A 40 9.57 -42.93 -11.54
N THR A 41 10.45 -42.06 -11.00
CA THR A 41 11.86 -42.46 -10.77
C THR A 41 12.01 -43.61 -9.80
N ILE A 42 11.22 -43.66 -8.72
CA ILE A 42 11.23 -44.80 -7.80
C ILE A 42 10.76 -46.06 -8.54
N GLY A 43 9.67 -45.98 -9.30
CA GLY A 43 9.17 -47.10 -10.12
C GLY A 43 10.20 -47.62 -11.12
N ASN A 44 10.89 -46.74 -11.83
CA ASN A 44 11.93 -47.12 -12.78
C ASN A 44 13.16 -47.73 -12.11
N GLN A 45 13.53 -47.25 -10.92
CA GLN A 45 14.66 -47.80 -10.15
C GLN A 45 14.34 -49.16 -9.52
N LEU A 46 13.06 -49.48 -9.32
CA LEU A 46 12.60 -50.80 -8.87
C LEU A 46 12.72 -51.88 -9.96
N ASN A 47 12.75 -51.51 -11.24
CA ASN A 47 12.85 -52.45 -12.36
C ASN A 47 14.30 -52.89 -12.67
N GLY A 48 15.31 -52.30 -12.01
CA GLY A 48 16.71 -52.68 -12.17
C GLY A 48 17.16 -53.77 -11.18
N GLU A 49 18.43 -54.19 -11.25
CA GLU A 49 19.00 -55.06 -10.22
C GLU A 49 18.99 -54.37 -8.84
N LEU A 50 18.42 -55.05 -7.86
CA LEU A 50 18.21 -54.55 -6.50
C LEU A 50 19.26 -55.16 -5.57
N ASP A 51 20.22 -54.36 -5.14
CA ASP A 51 21.10 -54.64 -4.01
C ASP A 51 20.58 -53.98 -2.72
N ASP A 52 21.00 -54.47 -1.57
CA ASP A 52 20.54 -53.96 -0.26
C ASP A 52 20.77 -52.45 -0.10
N ASN A 53 21.87 -51.92 -0.66
CA ASN A 53 22.17 -50.49 -0.66
C ASN A 53 21.17 -49.67 -1.51
N ARG A 54 20.76 -50.15 -2.69
CA ARG A 54 19.71 -49.48 -3.49
C ARG A 54 18.37 -49.57 -2.79
N ILE A 55 18.03 -50.71 -2.18
CA ILE A 55 16.78 -50.86 -1.43
C ILE A 55 16.71 -49.81 -0.30
N ASP A 56 17.77 -49.63 0.47
CA ASP A 56 17.84 -48.61 1.52
C ASP A 56 17.74 -47.18 0.97
N GLN A 57 18.37 -46.89 -0.17
CA GLN A 57 18.25 -45.59 -0.83
C GLN A 57 16.82 -45.34 -1.32
N LEU A 58 16.16 -46.34 -1.88
CA LEU A 58 14.76 -46.25 -2.34
C LEU A 58 13.81 -46.06 -1.17
N ILE A 59 14.01 -46.77 -0.06
CA ILE A 59 13.23 -46.57 1.17
C ILE A 59 13.39 -45.14 1.69
N LYS A 60 14.63 -44.62 1.73
CA LYS A 60 14.88 -43.23 2.15
C LYS A 60 14.18 -42.24 1.23
N LYS A 61 14.26 -42.41 -0.09
CA LYS A 61 13.55 -41.56 -1.06
C LYS A 61 12.04 -41.64 -0.91
N ALA A 62 11.47 -42.84 -0.76
CA ALA A 62 10.03 -43.03 -0.57
C ALA A 62 9.53 -42.39 0.73
N LYS A 63 10.29 -42.50 1.84
CA LYS A 63 9.98 -41.81 3.10
C LYS A 63 9.99 -40.29 2.94
N LEU A 64 11.01 -39.74 2.27
CA LEU A 64 11.09 -38.30 1.99
C LEU A 64 9.96 -37.82 1.08
N LEU A 65 9.61 -38.60 0.05
CA LEU A 65 8.48 -38.32 -0.84
C LEU A 65 7.18 -38.27 -0.04
N ARG A 66 6.93 -39.25 0.83
CA ARG A 66 5.74 -39.28 1.71
C ARG A 66 5.64 -38.02 2.57
N VAL A 67 6.73 -37.61 3.22
CA VAL A 67 6.76 -36.39 4.04
C VAL A 67 6.41 -35.14 3.22
N LYS A 68 6.97 -35.03 2.00
CA LYS A 68 6.66 -33.90 1.10
C LYS A 68 5.20 -33.93 0.61
N LEU A 69 4.66 -35.11 0.28
CA LEU A 69 3.28 -35.25 -0.17
C LEU A 69 2.30 -34.83 0.92
N VAL A 70 2.49 -35.30 2.16
CA VAL A 70 1.66 -34.91 3.32
C VAL A 70 1.75 -33.41 3.57
N LYS A 71 2.94 -32.80 3.45
CA LYS A 71 3.09 -31.34 3.55
C LYS A 71 2.24 -30.61 2.52
N PHE A 72 2.27 -31.02 1.25
CA PHE A 72 1.49 -30.37 0.20
C PHE A 72 -0.01 -30.64 0.32
N GLU A 73 -0.41 -31.83 0.77
CA GLU A 73 -1.81 -32.17 1.05
C GLU A 73 -2.41 -31.30 2.16
N ASN A 74 -1.66 -31.08 3.25
CA ASN A 74 -2.07 -30.17 4.31
C ASN A 74 -2.21 -28.72 3.82
N LEU A 75 -1.26 -28.26 2.99
CA LEU A 75 -1.31 -26.92 2.38
C LEU A 75 -2.54 -26.77 1.46
N GLN A 76 -2.84 -27.78 0.65
CA GLN A 76 -4.04 -27.77 -0.20
C GLN A 76 -5.32 -27.74 0.63
N SER A 77 -5.41 -28.58 1.66
CA SER A 77 -6.58 -28.67 2.55
C SER A 77 -6.84 -27.36 3.29
N SER A 78 -5.78 -26.71 3.79
CA SER A 78 -5.86 -25.40 4.42
C SER A 78 -6.32 -24.32 3.43
N ALA A 79 -5.68 -24.22 2.27
CA ALA A 79 -6.04 -23.23 1.24
C ALA A 79 -7.46 -23.42 0.71
N TYR A 80 -7.91 -24.67 0.53
CA TYR A 80 -9.27 -24.99 0.15
C TYR A 80 -10.28 -24.61 1.23
N SER A 81 -9.97 -24.90 2.51
CA SER A 81 -10.83 -24.51 3.63
C SER A 81 -11.00 -23.00 3.73
N GLN A 82 -9.92 -22.22 3.52
CA GLN A 82 -9.99 -20.76 3.45
C GLN A 82 -10.84 -20.27 2.28
N LEU A 83 -10.66 -20.82 1.07
CA LEU A 83 -11.48 -20.48 -0.09
C LEU A 83 -12.96 -20.77 0.16
N LYS A 84 -13.27 -21.95 0.73
CA LYS A 84 -14.62 -22.36 1.06
C LYS A 84 -15.23 -21.42 2.10
N ALA A 85 -14.50 -21.08 3.16
CA ALA A 85 -14.96 -20.14 4.19
C ALA A 85 -15.27 -18.75 3.59
N ARG A 86 -14.39 -18.23 2.74
CA ARG A 86 -14.59 -16.93 2.07
C ARG A 86 -15.81 -16.96 1.13
N ALA A 87 -15.98 -18.05 0.37
CA ALA A 87 -17.13 -18.22 -0.54
C ALA A 87 -18.45 -18.33 0.25
N LEU A 88 -18.47 -19.13 1.32
CA LEU A 88 -19.64 -19.27 2.19
C LEU A 88 -19.99 -17.94 2.86
N HIS A 89 -19.00 -17.20 3.34
CA HIS A 89 -19.24 -15.87 3.91
C HIS A 89 -19.93 -14.94 2.91
N LEU A 90 -19.45 -14.85 1.66
CA LEU A 90 -20.11 -14.04 0.63
C LEU A 90 -21.51 -14.53 0.30
N GLN A 91 -21.70 -15.85 0.21
CA GLN A 91 -22.99 -16.45 -0.11
C GLN A 91 -24.02 -16.18 0.98
N GLN A 92 -23.67 -16.42 2.24
CA GLN A 92 -24.56 -16.34 3.40
C GLN A 92 -24.86 -14.90 3.84
N THR A 93 -23.98 -13.95 3.53
CA THR A 93 -24.17 -12.55 3.94
C THR A 93 -24.61 -11.69 2.77
N LEU A 94 -23.70 -11.35 1.87
CA LEU A 94 -23.96 -10.45 0.74
C LEU A 94 -25.04 -11.02 -0.20
N LEU A 95 -24.83 -12.21 -0.77
CA LEU A 95 -25.74 -12.72 -1.80
C LEU A 95 -27.11 -13.08 -1.23
N ALA A 96 -27.16 -13.76 -0.09
CA ALA A 96 -28.41 -14.07 0.59
C ALA A 96 -29.17 -12.79 1.00
N GLY A 97 -28.46 -11.78 1.52
CA GLY A 97 -29.05 -10.48 1.87
C GLY A 97 -29.71 -9.80 0.65
N TYR A 98 -29.04 -9.79 -0.50
CA TYR A 98 -29.61 -9.24 -1.73
C TYR A 98 -30.77 -10.07 -2.29
N GLN A 99 -30.71 -11.41 -2.20
CA GLN A 99 -31.77 -12.30 -2.67
C GLN A 99 -33.04 -12.22 -1.80
N THR A 100 -32.87 -12.09 -0.50
CA THR A 100 -33.96 -12.05 0.49
C THR A 100 -34.44 -10.65 0.83
N GLY A 101 -33.70 -9.60 0.43
CA GLY A 101 -33.96 -8.22 0.83
C GLY A 101 -33.64 -7.95 2.30
N ASN A 102 -32.80 -8.76 2.94
CA ASN A 102 -32.44 -8.61 4.35
C ASN A 102 -31.23 -7.67 4.53
N ASP A 103 -31.51 -6.45 4.97
CA ASP A 103 -30.50 -5.42 5.21
C ASP A 103 -29.51 -5.76 6.34
N GLU A 104 -29.90 -6.57 7.33
CA GLU A 104 -29.02 -6.96 8.44
C GLU A 104 -27.86 -7.82 7.94
N LEU A 105 -28.11 -8.77 7.04
CA LEU A 105 -27.07 -9.59 6.42
C LEU A 105 -26.10 -8.76 5.60
N ILE A 106 -26.60 -7.73 4.89
CA ILE A 106 -25.78 -6.81 4.12
C ILE A 106 -24.94 -5.93 5.07
N GLN A 107 -25.48 -5.51 6.20
CA GLN A 107 -24.72 -4.75 7.21
C GLN A 107 -23.65 -5.60 7.88
N GLN A 108 -23.94 -6.87 8.21
CA GLN A 108 -22.96 -7.82 8.73
C GLN A 108 -21.82 -8.04 7.74
N PHE A 109 -22.13 -8.16 6.45
CA PHE A 109 -21.11 -8.22 5.41
C PHE A 109 -20.24 -6.96 5.38
N LYS A 110 -20.86 -5.78 5.35
CA LYS A 110 -20.14 -4.48 5.31
C LYS A 110 -19.23 -4.30 6.52
N SER A 111 -19.68 -4.69 7.71
CA SER A 111 -18.88 -4.58 8.94
C SER A 111 -17.66 -5.51 8.90
N ILE A 112 -17.84 -6.78 8.56
CA ILE A 112 -16.74 -7.75 8.45
C ILE A 112 -15.74 -7.34 7.36
N ARG A 113 -16.23 -6.84 6.22
CA ARG A 113 -15.37 -6.34 5.14
C ARG A 113 -14.42 -5.23 5.61
N ILE A 114 -14.92 -4.23 6.32
CA ILE A 114 -14.08 -3.13 6.82
C ILE A 114 -13.02 -3.67 7.77
N GLN A 115 -13.38 -4.62 8.65
CA GLN A 115 -12.44 -5.25 9.58
C GLN A 115 -11.34 -6.02 8.83
N ARG A 116 -11.70 -6.76 7.76
CA ARG A 116 -10.73 -7.43 6.90
C ARG A 116 -9.79 -6.43 6.19
N TRP A 117 -10.30 -5.29 5.75
CA TRP A 117 -9.46 -4.25 5.13
C TRP A 117 -8.51 -3.59 6.14
N LEU A 118 -8.95 -3.39 7.38
CA LEU A 118 -8.10 -2.91 8.47
C LEU A 118 -7.01 -3.92 8.81
N ILE A 119 -7.34 -5.20 8.87
CA ILE A 119 -6.38 -6.29 9.07
C ILE A 119 -5.35 -6.32 7.92
N ASP A 120 -5.80 -6.31 6.65
CA ASP A 120 -4.91 -6.27 5.48
C ASP A 120 -3.96 -5.06 5.52
N TRP A 121 -4.48 -3.87 5.84
CA TRP A 121 -3.66 -2.68 6.03
C TRP A 121 -2.66 -2.84 7.18
N SER A 122 -3.08 -3.42 8.31
CA SER A 122 -2.22 -3.63 9.48
C SER A 122 -1.07 -4.59 9.19
N LEU A 123 -1.38 -5.72 8.54
CA LEU A 123 -0.40 -6.74 8.15
C LEU A 123 0.64 -6.18 7.17
N ARG A 124 0.22 -5.35 6.21
CA ARG A 124 1.13 -4.69 5.25
C ARG A 124 2.08 -3.69 5.89
N ASN A 125 1.68 -3.11 7.03
CA ASN A 125 2.51 -2.18 7.80
C ASN A 125 3.27 -2.87 8.96
N ASN A 126 3.37 -4.21 8.94
CA ASN A 126 4.02 -5.03 9.97
C ASN A 126 3.42 -4.85 11.39
N ASN A 127 2.19 -4.35 11.49
CA ASN A 127 1.49 -4.21 12.76
C ASN A 127 0.65 -5.49 13.02
N PHE A 128 1.32 -6.54 13.50
CA PHE A 128 0.68 -7.84 13.74
C PHE A 128 -0.21 -7.86 14.99
N SER A 129 0.11 -7.07 16.01
CA SER A 129 -0.66 -7.04 17.26
C SER A 129 -2.09 -6.55 17.06
N LEU A 130 -2.28 -5.49 16.26
CA LEU A 130 -3.62 -5.00 15.91
C LEU A 130 -4.39 -6.02 15.08
N SER A 131 -3.72 -6.69 14.14
CA SER A 131 -4.32 -7.76 13.34
C SER A 131 -4.83 -8.90 14.22
N GLU A 132 -3.99 -9.39 15.14
CA GLU A 132 -4.34 -10.50 16.05
C GLU A 132 -5.51 -10.12 16.98
N LEU A 133 -5.52 -8.89 17.52
CA LEU A 133 -6.62 -8.39 18.35
C LEU A 133 -7.96 -8.42 17.62
N ILE A 134 -8.03 -7.87 16.40
CA ILE A 134 -9.28 -7.82 15.62
C ILE A 134 -9.71 -9.23 15.24
N THR A 135 -8.76 -10.07 14.83
CA THR A 135 -9.03 -11.44 14.38
C THR A 135 -9.61 -12.29 15.51
N HIS A 136 -9.01 -12.28 16.70
CA HIS A 136 -9.51 -13.00 17.88
C HIS A 136 -10.88 -12.49 18.35
N LYS A 137 -11.12 -11.18 18.30
CA LYS A 137 -12.41 -10.61 18.71
C LYS A 137 -13.56 -11.05 17.81
N LEU A 138 -13.30 -11.22 16.51
CA LEU A 138 -14.33 -11.50 15.50
C LEU A 138 -14.34 -12.95 15.01
N ASN A 139 -13.35 -13.76 15.39
CA ASN A 139 -13.14 -15.15 14.93
C ASN A 139 -13.13 -15.28 13.40
N ILE A 140 -12.40 -14.39 12.72
CA ILE A 140 -12.35 -14.31 11.24
C ILE A 140 -11.04 -14.82 10.64
N ASP A 141 -10.28 -15.65 11.37
CA ASP A 141 -8.98 -16.21 10.94
C ASP A 141 -9.04 -16.85 9.54
N SER A 142 -10.14 -17.54 9.22
CA SER A 142 -10.34 -18.20 7.93
C SER A 142 -10.54 -17.23 6.75
N LEU A 143 -10.84 -15.95 7.02
CA LEU A 143 -11.16 -14.93 6.01
C LEU A 143 -9.98 -14.02 5.65
N ILE A 144 -8.83 -14.20 6.31
CA ILE A 144 -7.63 -13.37 6.20
C ILE A 144 -6.38 -14.21 5.85
N ASP A 145 -5.31 -13.55 5.42
CA ASP A 145 -4.08 -14.16 4.91
C ASP A 145 -2.88 -13.95 5.86
N THR A 146 -3.08 -14.10 7.17
CA THR A 146 -2.07 -13.76 8.22
C THR A 146 -0.72 -14.44 8.00
N ASP A 147 -0.70 -15.75 7.78
CA ASP A 147 0.54 -16.52 7.64
C ASP A 147 1.34 -16.08 6.40
N LEU A 148 0.65 -15.79 5.30
CA LEU A 148 1.27 -15.29 4.08
C LEU A 148 1.97 -13.95 4.32
N PHE A 149 1.33 -13.03 5.04
CA PHE A 149 1.95 -11.74 5.36
C PHE A 149 3.10 -11.88 6.37
N LYS A 150 3.02 -12.82 7.33
CA LYS A 150 4.13 -13.16 8.23
C LYS A 150 5.34 -13.67 7.44
N ASP A 151 5.15 -14.57 6.48
CA ASP A 151 6.21 -15.08 5.60
C ASP A 151 6.86 -13.95 4.77
N ILE A 152 6.05 -13.09 4.14
CA ILE A 152 6.54 -11.94 3.35
C ILE A 152 7.32 -10.98 4.25
N SER A 153 6.78 -10.64 5.42
CA SER A 153 7.41 -9.71 6.37
C SER A 153 8.73 -10.26 6.93
N SER A 154 8.80 -11.58 7.18
CA SER A 154 10.04 -12.24 7.60
C SER A 154 11.12 -12.07 6.53
N ILE A 155 10.81 -12.34 5.25
CA ILE A 155 11.78 -12.19 4.16
C ILE A 155 12.18 -10.72 3.98
N GLN A 156 11.24 -9.79 4.10
CA GLN A 156 11.57 -8.35 4.05
C GLN A 156 12.49 -7.94 5.20
N SER A 157 12.26 -8.45 6.40
CA SER A 157 13.10 -8.18 7.57
C SER A 157 14.51 -8.75 7.40
N ASP A 158 14.63 -9.98 6.87
CA ASP A 158 15.92 -10.58 6.54
C ASP A 158 16.70 -9.73 5.54
N LEU A 159 16.04 -9.23 4.50
CA LEU A 159 16.66 -8.34 3.50
C LEU A 159 17.12 -7.02 4.14
N LEU A 160 16.31 -6.42 5.02
CA LEU A 160 16.71 -5.20 5.74
C LEU A 160 17.88 -5.46 6.71
N ASN A 161 17.97 -6.68 7.25
CA ASN A 161 19.09 -7.17 8.06
C ASN A 161 20.29 -7.67 7.22
N ARG A 162 20.32 -7.37 5.91
CA ARG A 162 21.40 -7.71 4.97
C ARG A 162 21.59 -9.21 4.72
N SER A 163 20.52 -9.98 4.84
CA SER A 163 20.48 -11.41 4.50
C SER A 163 19.56 -11.64 3.30
N SER A 164 20.11 -12.20 2.23
CA SER A 164 19.37 -12.54 1.00
C SER A 164 18.89 -14.00 0.96
N THR A 165 19.31 -14.84 1.91
CA THR A 165 19.17 -16.31 1.83
C THR A 165 17.71 -16.74 1.73
N SER A 166 16.84 -16.19 2.58
CA SER A 166 15.40 -16.42 2.57
C SER A 166 14.75 -15.97 1.25
N ALA A 167 15.17 -14.81 0.72
CA ALA A 167 14.66 -14.27 -0.54
C ALA A 167 15.11 -15.10 -1.76
N LEU A 168 16.35 -15.60 -1.77
CA LEU A 168 16.87 -16.49 -2.81
C LEU A 168 16.18 -17.86 -2.79
N ASN A 169 15.93 -18.41 -1.60
CA ASN A 169 15.14 -19.64 -1.44
C ASN A 169 13.73 -19.45 -1.99
N TRP A 170 13.08 -18.32 -1.66
CA TRP A 170 11.79 -17.97 -2.23
C TRP A 170 11.84 -17.81 -3.76
N CYS A 171 12.90 -17.23 -4.31
CA CYS A 171 13.08 -17.11 -5.77
C CYS A 171 13.20 -18.49 -6.43
N ASN A 172 13.93 -19.43 -5.82
CA ASN A 172 14.05 -20.79 -6.31
C ASN A 172 12.70 -21.52 -6.33
N ASP A 173 11.91 -21.38 -5.26
CA ASP A 173 10.58 -21.99 -5.14
C ASP A 173 9.58 -21.43 -6.17
N ASN A 174 9.81 -20.21 -6.67
CA ASN A 174 8.92 -19.50 -7.58
C ASN A 174 9.52 -19.25 -8.97
N LYS A 175 10.62 -19.93 -9.32
CA LYS A 175 11.42 -19.67 -10.53
C LYS A 175 10.62 -19.66 -11.84
N THR A 176 9.66 -20.57 -12.00
CA THR A 176 8.82 -20.65 -13.21
C THR A 176 7.88 -19.46 -13.34
N HIS A 177 7.40 -18.92 -12.22
CA HIS A 177 6.55 -17.74 -12.20
C HIS A 177 7.35 -16.47 -12.45
N LEU A 178 8.52 -16.33 -11.82
CA LEU A 178 9.44 -15.20 -12.02
C LEU A 178 9.84 -15.05 -13.50
N LYS A 179 10.12 -16.17 -14.18
CA LYS A 179 10.38 -16.16 -15.63
C LYS A 179 9.20 -15.63 -16.45
N LYS A 180 7.96 -15.97 -16.06
CA LYS A 180 6.75 -15.48 -16.75
C LYS A 180 6.49 -14.00 -16.52
N LEU A 181 6.79 -13.51 -15.32
CA LEU A 181 6.69 -12.08 -14.99
C LEU A 181 7.84 -11.25 -15.58
N ASN A 182 8.86 -11.89 -16.16
CA ASN A 182 10.09 -11.26 -16.64
C ASN A 182 10.80 -10.43 -15.54
N VAL A 183 10.66 -10.84 -14.28
CA VAL A 183 11.29 -10.18 -13.13
C VAL A 183 12.60 -10.88 -12.83
N GLN A 184 13.68 -10.10 -12.74
CA GLN A 184 15.05 -10.60 -12.51
C GLN A 184 15.51 -10.39 -11.07
N LEU A 185 14.62 -10.61 -10.09
CA LEU A 185 14.91 -10.42 -8.67
C LEU A 185 16.09 -11.29 -8.18
N ASP A 186 16.16 -12.55 -8.63
CA ASP A 186 17.25 -13.49 -8.30
C ASP A 186 18.62 -12.92 -8.71
N PHE A 187 18.70 -12.24 -9.86
CA PHE A 187 19.95 -11.61 -10.31
C PHE A 187 20.36 -10.46 -9.38
N TYR A 188 19.42 -9.57 -9.03
CA TYR A 188 19.73 -8.42 -8.17
C TYR A 188 20.10 -8.83 -6.74
N LEU A 189 19.49 -9.88 -6.20
CA LEU A 189 19.87 -10.45 -4.90
C LEU A 189 21.29 -11.03 -4.94
N ARG A 190 21.62 -11.83 -5.95
CA ARG A 190 22.98 -12.39 -6.15
C ARG A 190 24.03 -11.30 -6.36
N LEU A 191 23.66 -10.24 -7.08
CA LEU A 191 24.52 -9.07 -7.26
C LEU A 191 24.80 -8.39 -5.91
N GLN A 192 23.80 -8.27 -5.05
CA GLN A 192 23.97 -7.70 -3.72
C GLN A 192 24.87 -8.57 -2.82
N ASP A 193 24.67 -9.89 -2.82
CA ASP A 193 25.56 -10.81 -2.10
C ASP A 193 27.02 -10.67 -2.54
N TYR A 194 27.24 -10.57 -3.85
CA TYR A 194 28.56 -10.33 -4.39
C TYR A 194 29.14 -9.00 -3.89
N ILE A 195 28.35 -7.92 -3.87
CA ILE A 195 28.80 -6.61 -3.35
C ILE A 195 29.21 -6.72 -1.87
N GLU A 196 28.46 -7.46 -1.05
CA GLU A 196 28.82 -7.69 0.36
C GLU A 196 30.08 -8.55 0.52
N LEU A 197 30.29 -9.56 -0.35
CA LEU A 197 31.54 -10.34 -0.38
C LEU A 197 32.74 -9.45 -0.72
N VAL A 198 32.59 -8.54 -1.68
CA VAL A 198 33.64 -7.57 -2.01
C VAL A 198 33.88 -6.60 -0.85
N ARG A 199 32.82 -6.10 -0.20
CA ARG A 199 32.92 -5.22 0.97
C ARG A 199 33.69 -5.87 2.12
N SER A 200 33.48 -7.15 2.39
CA SER A 200 34.22 -7.92 3.42
C SER A 200 35.68 -8.22 3.05
N ARG A 201 36.16 -7.72 1.90
CA ARG A 201 37.50 -7.96 1.34
C ARG A 201 37.82 -9.44 1.08
N ASN A 202 36.80 -10.29 0.97
CA ASN A 202 36.97 -11.69 0.62
C ASN A 202 36.98 -11.89 -0.91
N ILE A 203 38.03 -11.39 -1.55
CA ILE A 203 38.15 -11.29 -3.01
C ILE A 203 38.07 -12.67 -3.69
N GLN A 204 38.69 -13.69 -3.10
CA GLN A 204 38.69 -15.04 -3.67
C GLN A 204 37.27 -15.62 -3.75
N GLN A 205 36.51 -15.54 -2.66
CA GLN A 205 35.12 -16.00 -2.64
C GLN A 205 34.24 -15.17 -3.56
N ALA A 206 34.43 -13.85 -3.61
CA ALA A 206 33.69 -12.96 -4.51
C ALA A 206 33.88 -13.35 -5.99
N ILE A 207 35.12 -13.65 -6.42
CA ILE A 207 35.41 -14.09 -7.80
C ILE A 207 34.73 -15.42 -8.11
N ILE A 208 34.80 -16.39 -7.19
CA ILE A 208 34.14 -17.69 -7.35
C ILE A 208 32.62 -17.50 -7.47
N TYR A 209 32.03 -16.70 -6.58
CA TYR A 209 30.60 -16.42 -6.57
C TYR A 209 30.14 -15.72 -7.87
N MET A 210 30.88 -14.72 -8.35
CA MET A 210 30.58 -14.05 -9.62
C MET A 210 30.58 -15.05 -10.78
N ARG A 211 31.59 -15.93 -10.83
CA ARG A 211 31.71 -16.94 -11.87
C ARG A 211 30.54 -17.92 -11.89
N SER A 212 30.12 -18.42 -10.72
CA SER A 212 29.05 -19.41 -10.61
C SER A 212 27.65 -18.83 -10.82
N HIS A 213 27.40 -17.60 -10.38
CA HIS A 213 26.04 -17.07 -10.23
C HIS A 213 25.70 -15.88 -11.14
N LEU A 214 26.69 -15.09 -11.58
CA LEU A 214 26.44 -13.87 -12.36
C LEU A 214 26.79 -14.03 -13.85
N THR A 215 27.79 -14.85 -14.20
CA THR A 215 28.27 -15.00 -15.59
C THR A 215 27.21 -15.51 -16.56
N SER A 216 26.30 -16.39 -16.10
CA SER A 216 25.19 -16.92 -16.91
C SER A 216 24.22 -15.83 -17.38
N HIS A 217 24.23 -14.67 -16.72
CA HIS A 217 23.37 -13.53 -17.01
C HIS A 217 24.06 -12.41 -17.81
N PHE A 218 25.29 -12.63 -18.28
CA PHE A 218 26.10 -11.61 -18.95
C PHE A 218 25.45 -11.02 -20.20
N SER A 219 24.70 -11.82 -20.96
CA SER A 219 24.00 -11.35 -22.16
C SER A 219 22.93 -10.30 -21.86
N ASN A 220 22.32 -10.36 -20.67
CA ASN A 220 21.20 -9.51 -20.28
C ASN A 220 21.62 -8.36 -19.37
N HIS A 221 22.75 -8.49 -18.67
CA HIS A 221 23.22 -7.56 -17.61
C HIS A 221 24.68 -7.15 -17.74
N THR A 222 25.14 -6.93 -18.97
CA THR A 222 26.56 -6.63 -19.25
C THR A 222 27.08 -5.45 -18.43
N LYS A 223 26.32 -4.33 -18.38
CA LYS A 223 26.74 -3.11 -17.67
C LYS A 223 26.87 -3.34 -16.16
N GLN A 224 25.88 -3.99 -15.56
CA GLN A 224 25.83 -4.26 -14.13
C GLN A 224 26.96 -5.22 -13.72
N ILE A 225 27.25 -6.24 -14.53
CA ILE A 225 28.33 -7.20 -14.26
C ILE A 225 29.71 -6.55 -14.44
N GLN A 226 29.90 -5.70 -15.45
CA GLN A 226 31.14 -4.92 -15.60
C GLN A 226 31.37 -3.98 -14.42
N GLN A 227 30.32 -3.29 -13.97
CA GLN A 227 30.39 -2.43 -12.79
C GLN A 227 30.70 -3.25 -11.52
N ALA A 228 30.07 -4.41 -11.36
CA ALA A 228 30.35 -5.33 -10.26
C ALA A 228 31.82 -5.79 -10.28
N ALA A 229 32.33 -6.23 -11.42
CA ALA A 229 33.72 -6.65 -11.56
C ALA A 229 34.71 -5.52 -11.22
N ALA A 230 34.38 -4.27 -11.58
CA ALA A 230 35.19 -3.11 -11.24
C ALA A 230 35.24 -2.84 -9.72
N LEU A 231 34.26 -3.27 -8.92
CA LEU A 231 34.29 -3.16 -7.46
C LEU A 231 35.46 -3.91 -6.82
N LEU A 232 36.06 -4.89 -7.52
CA LEU A 232 37.30 -5.53 -7.05
C LEU A 232 38.48 -4.55 -6.96
N ALA A 233 38.46 -3.48 -7.77
CA ALA A 233 39.50 -2.45 -7.77
C ALA A 233 39.07 -1.18 -7.01
N PHE A 234 37.77 -0.90 -6.91
CA PHE A 234 37.23 0.30 -6.27
C PHE A 234 36.59 -0.02 -4.90
N PRO A 235 37.22 0.37 -3.78
CA PRO A 235 36.66 0.17 -2.45
C PRO A 235 35.48 1.12 -2.17
N GLU A 236 34.82 0.93 -1.02
CA GLU A 236 33.67 1.74 -0.59
C GLU A 236 33.99 3.25 -0.51
N ASP A 237 35.22 3.61 -0.15
CA ASP A 237 35.71 5.00 -0.06
C ASP A 237 36.07 5.63 -1.43
N SER A 238 35.73 4.96 -2.54
CA SER A 238 36.01 5.47 -3.88
C SER A 238 35.38 6.85 -4.13
N LEU A 239 36.16 7.76 -4.70
CA LEU A 239 35.71 9.09 -5.14
C LEU A 239 34.73 9.01 -6.33
N VAL A 240 34.69 7.86 -7.02
CA VAL A 240 33.82 7.65 -8.18
C VAL A 240 32.41 7.30 -7.70
N GLY A 241 31.47 8.24 -7.86
CA GLY A 241 30.10 8.13 -7.36
C GLY A 241 29.34 6.87 -7.81
N ILE A 242 29.60 6.36 -9.02
CA ILE A 242 28.92 5.17 -9.57
C ILE A 242 29.21 3.94 -8.69
N TYR A 243 30.46 3.73 -8.31
CA TYR A 243 30.87 2.57 -7.49
C TYR A 243 30.47 2.75 -6.03
N ARG A 244 30.59 3.98 -5.50
CA ARG A 244 30.11 4.32 -4.16
C ARG A 244 28.61 4.06 -4.01
N ASN A 245 27.81 4.37 -5.03
CA ASN A 245 26.36 4.12 -5.02
C ASN A 245 26.02 2.62 -4.98
N LEU A 246 26.86 1.73 -5.52
CA LEU A 246 26.65 0.29 -5.45
C LEU A 246 26.81 -0.26 -4.03
N TYR A 247 27.62 0.42 -3.20
CA TYR A 247 27.75 0.12 -1.78
C TYR A 247 26.63 0.75 -0.93
N ASN A 248 25.77 1.62 -1.47
CA ASN A 248 24.77 2.29 -0.66
C ASN A 248 23.80 1.30 0.02
N GLN A 249 23.58 1.47 1.33
CA GLN A 249 22.69 0.65 2.13
C GLN A 249 21.22 0.76 1.69
N SER A 250 20.83 1.86 1.03
CA SER A 250 19.48 2.04 0.48
C SER A 250 19.08 0.93 -0.50
N ARG A 251 20.05 0.26 -1.13
CA ARG A 251 19.80 -0.87 -2.04
C ARG A 251 19.08 -2.03 -1.37
N TRP A 252 19.30 -2.28 -0.08
CA TRP A 252 18.57 -3.30 0.67
C TRP A 252 17.09 -2.94 0.82
N ILE A 253 16.78 -1.65 0.94
CA ILE A 253 15.40 -1.14 0.95
C ILE A 253 14.76 -1.33 -0.44
N ASP A 254 15.50 -1.01 -1.51
CA ASP A 254 15.03 -1.20 -2.89
C ASP A 254 14.76 -2.67 -3.21
N LEU A 255 15.65 -3.58 -2.78
CA LEU A 255 15.47 -5.03 -2.93
C LEU A 255 14.29 -5.55 -2.13
N SER A 256 14.09 -5.06 -0.90
CA SER A 256 12.94 -5.41 -0.07
C SER A 256 11.62 -4.96 -0.70
N ASN A 257 11.57 -3.73 -1.25
CA ASN A 257 10.42 -3.22 -1.98
C ASN A 257 10.16 -4.01 -3.27
N MET A 258 11.22 -4.28 -4.05
CA MET A 258 11.13 -5.09 -5.27
C MET A 258 10.61 -6.50 -4.96
N PHE A 259 11.12 -7.15 -3.91
CA PHE A 259 10.62 -8.44 -3.45
C PHE A 259 9.13 -8.37 -3.08
N ARG A 260 8.73 -7.37 -2.29
CA ARG A 260 7.33 -7.18 -1.87
C ARG A 260 6.40 -7.05 -3.07
N ASP A 261 6.75 -6.22 -4.04
CA ASP A 261 5.92 -5.97 -5.22
C ASP A 261 5.73 -7.24 -6.06
N VAL A 262 6.82 -8.00 -6.23
CA VAL A 262 6.82 -9.28 -6.95
C VAL A 262 6.02 -10.34 -6.19
N ALA A 263 6.16 -10.40 -4.87
CA ALA A 263 5.39 -11.30 -4.02
C ALA A 263 3.89 -10.98 -4.12
N PHE A 264 3.50 -9.71 -3.98
CA PHE A 264 2.11 -9.29 -4.11
C PHE A 264 1.54 -9.64 -5.48
N GLN A 265 2.28 -9.39 -6.56
CA GLN A 265 1.87 -9.77 -7.91
C GLN A 265 1.70 -11.29 -8.05
N LEU A 266 2.60 -12.09 -7.47
CA LEU A 266 2.54 -13.55 -7.52
C LEU A 266 1.29 -14.12 -6.82
N TYR A 267 0.98 -13.61 -5.63
CA TYR A 267 -0.19 -14.03 -4.87
C TYR A 267 -1.49 -13.34 -5.32
N GLY A 268 -1.41 -12.42 -6.29
CA GLY A 268 -2.57 -11.68 -6.81
C GLY A 268 -3.13 -10.66 -5.80
N LEU A 269 -2.30 -10.22 -4.87
CA LEU A 269 -2.58 -9.13 -3.94
C LEU A 269 -2.43 -7.79 -4.67
N SER A 270 -3.19 -6.80 -4.24
CA SER A 270 -3.03 -5.43 -4.70
C SER A 270 -1.74 -4.80 -4.16
N SER A 271 -1.14 -3.89 -4.92
CA SER A 271 -0.01 -3.08 -4.46
C SER A 271 -0.40 -2.13 -3.32
N TYR A 272 -1.66 -1.69 -3.31
CA TYR A 272 -2.22 -0.82 -2.29
C TYR A 272 -3.28 -1.56 -1.46
N PRO A 273 -3.34 -1.36 -0.13
CA PRO A 273 -4.42 -1.87 0.71
C PRO A 273 -5.81 -1.53 0.15
N MET A 274 -6.75 -2.47 0.24
CA MET A 274 -8.14 -2.24 -0.23
C MET A 274 -8.80 -1.04 0.48
N LEU A 275 -8.43 -0.80 1.74
CA LEU A 275 -8.86 0.37 2.50
C LEU A 275 -8.52 1.68 1.77
N HIS A 276 -7.30 1.81 1.25
CA HIS A 276 -6.87 3.01 0.52
C HIS A 276 -7.66 3.21 -0.77
N LEU A 277 -7.92 2.13 -1.52
CA LEU A 277 -8.73 2.21 -2.74
C LEU A 277 -10.16 2.67 -2.41
N ALA A 278 -10.80 2.04 -1.41
CA ALA A 278 -12.15 2.38 -1.00
C ALA A 278 -12.26 3.85 -0.54
N LEU A 279 -11.31 4.31 0.27
CA LEU A 279 -11.23 5.72 0.68
C LEU A 279 -11.00 6.64 -0.53
N SER A 280 -10.11 6.26 -1.44
CA SER A 280 -9.79 7.06 -2.64
C SER A 280 -10.99 7.24 -3.57
N VAL A 281 -11.91 6.28 -3.63
CA VAL A 281 -13.16 6.42 -4.40
C VAL A 281 -14.12 7.40 -3.75
N GLY A 282 -14.16 7.46 -2.41
CA GLY A 282 -15.00 8.39 -1.66
C GLY A 282 -14.43 9.81 -1.56
N LEU A 283 -13.11 9.96 -1.52
CA LEU A 283 -12.43 11.24 -1.32
C LEU A 283 -12.77 12.35 -2.33
N PRO A 284 -12.99 12.08 -3.63
CA PRO A 284 -13.48 13.07 -4.58
C PRO A 284 -14.70 13.83 -4.09
N SER A 285 -15.64 13.18 -3.39
CA SER A 285 -16.85 13.84 -2.88
C SER A 285 -16.56 14.94 -1.84
N LEU A 286 -15.37 14.92 -1.24
CA LEU A 286 -14.92 15.86 -0.22
C LEU A 286 -13.85 16.84 -0.74
N LYS A 287 -13.23 16.57 -1.90
CA LYS A 287 -12.09 17.33 -2.41
C LYS A 287 -12.56 18.52 -3.25
N LEU A 288 -12.70 19.67 -2.61
CA LEU A 288 -13.04 20.92 -3.29
C LEU A 288 -11.85 21.47 -4.09
N PRO A 289 -12.07 22.33 -5.12
CA PRO A 289 -10.98 22.99 -5.86
C PRO A 289 -9.98 23.74 -4.96
N ASN A 290 -10.47 24.38 -3.88
CA ASN A 290 -9.63 25.07 -2.90
C ASN A 290 -8.65 24.14 -2.16
N CYS A 291 -8.86 22.82 -2.20
CA CYS A 291 -7.95 21.84 -1.61
C CYS A 291 -6.63 21.65 -2.40
N THR A 292 -6.49 22.18 -3.62
CA THR A 292 -5.23 22.06 -4.41
C THR A 292 -4.21 23.14 -4.12
N GLN A 293 -4.65 24.35 -3.78
CA GLN A 293 -3.74 25.44 -3.40
C GLN A 293 -2.93 25.13 -2.15
N SER A 294 -3.37 24.18 -1.32
CA SER A 294 -2.64 23.72 -0.15
C SER A 294 -1.49 22.74 -0.47
N GLN A 295 -1.50 22.08 -1.63
CA GLN A 295 -0.57 20.98 -1.94
C GLN A 295 0.64 21.39 -2.81
N SER A 296 0.61 22.55 -3.46
CA SER A 296 1.66 23.03 -4.38
C SER A 296 2.90 23.62 -3.70
N LYS A 297 2.91 23.78 -2.38
CA LYS A 297 4.00 24.44 -1.62
C LYS A 297 5.18 23.52 -1.27
N GLN A 298 5.69 22.77 -2.25
CA GLN A 298 7.07 22.23 -2.21
C GLN A 298 7.96 22.76 -3.34
N VAL A 299 7.49 23.73 -4.14
CA VAL A 299 8.28 24.28 -5.25
C VAL A 299 8.92 25.63 -4.85
N VAL A 300 10.25 25.59 -4.81
CA VAL A 300 11.27 26.64 -4.88
C VAL A 300 10.74 28.08 -5.06
N LYS A 301 11.09 28.97 -4.12
CA LYS A 301 10.99 30.43 -4.28
C LYS A 301 11.91 30.86 -5.42
N ASN A 302 11.35 31.25 -6.56
CA ASN A 302 12.09 32.00 -7.57
C ASN A 302 11.95 33.49 -7.26
N GLU A 303 13.05 34.14 -6.88
CA GLU A 303 13.11 35.57 -6.49
C GLU A 303 12.83 36.56 -7.64
N PHE A 304 12.28 36.10 -8.77
CA PHE A 304 12.13 36.91 -9.99
C PHE A 304 10.68 37.31 -10.33
N GLU A 305 9.67 36.74 -9.65
CA GLU A 305 8.25 37.04 -9.94
C GLU A 305 7.69 38.27 -9.20
N ASP A 306 8.41 38.83 -8.22
CA ASP A 306 7.91 39.95 -7.39
C ASP A 306 7.94 41.34 -8.08
N LEU A 307 8.44 41.43 -9.32
CA LEU A 307 8.71 42.71 -9.99
C LEU A 307 7.59 43.25 -10.91
N TYR A 308 6.52 42.49 -11.22
CA TYR A 308 5.56 42.92 -12.25
C TYR A 308 4.05 42.86 -11.93
N ASN A 309 3.63 42.47 -10.72
CA ASN A 309 2.20 42.48 -10.36
C ASN A 309 1.84 43.64 -9.43
N GLY A 310 1.63 44.81 -10.02
CA GLY A 310 1.12 45.99 -9.36
C GLY A 310 -0.24 46.41 -9.92
N THR A 311 -1.34 45.77 -9.46
CA THR A 311 -2.71 46.34 -9.37
C THR A 311 -3.73 45.31 -8.84
N THR A 312 -3.37 44.53 -7.82
CA THR A 312 -4.36 43.68 -7.12
C THR A 312 -4.17 43.89 -5.63
N PHE A 313 -5.27 44.09 -4.92
CA PHE A 313 -5.35 44.24 -3.46
C PHE A 313 -4.44 43.17 -2.81
N LYS A 314 -3.25 43.57 -2.40
CA LYS A 314 -2.24 42.65 -1.85
C LYS A 314 -2.72 42.28 -0.44
N SER A 315 -3.43 41.17 -0.32
CA SER A 315 -3.27 40.35 0.87
C SER A 315 -1.77 40.02 0.94
N THR A 316 -1.15 40.33 2.06
CA THR A 316 0.26 39.98 2.26
C THR A 316 0.44 38.47 2.06
N ASN A 317 1.62 38.00 1.63
CA ASN A 317 1.83 36.56 1.41
C ASN A 317 1.49 35.70 2.64
N ASP A 318 1.54 36.27 3.85
CA ASP A 318 1.10 35.68 5.12
C ASP A 318 -0.44 35.63 5.30
N GLU A 319 -1.21 36.51 4.67
CA GLU A 319 -2.68 36.49 4.71
C GLU A 319 -3.29 35.45 3.76
N ASN A 320 -2.61 35.14 2.65
CA ASN A 320 -2.97 34.02 1.76
C ASN A 320 -2.74 32.65 2.42
N LEU A 321 -1.94 32.58 3.49
CA LEU A 321 -1.53 31.34 4.15
C LEU A 321 -2.58 30.75 5.11
N LEU A 322 -3.48 31.58 5.68
CA LEU A 322 -4.45 31.14 6.70
C LEU A 322 -5.90 31.06 6.19
N ASP A 323 -6.22 31.75 5.09
CA ASP A 323 -7.62 32.04 4.75
C ASP A 323 -8.32 30.99 3.87
N ASN A 324 -7.57 30.17 3.13
CA ASN A 324 -8.12 29.12 2.25
C ASN A 324 -8.10 27.72 2.88
N HIS A 325 -7.56 27.55 4.09
CA HIS A 325 -7.55 26.26 4.77
C HIS A 325 -8.82 26.06 5.60
N SER A 326 -9.65 25.12 5.18
CA SER A 326 -10.66 24.53 6.05
C SER A 326 -9.93 23.72 7.12
N VAL A 327 -9.83 24.29 8.34
CA VAL A 327 -9.13 23.74 9.52
C VAL A 327 -9.45 22.26 9.77
N ASN A 328 -10.66 21.83 9.44
CA ASN A 328 -11.13 20.45 9.64
C ASN A 328 -11.31 19.67 8.33
N CYS A 329 -10.60 20.03 7.27
CA CYS A 329 -10.75 19.36 5.98
C CYS A 329 -9.92 18.08 5.92
N PRO A 330 -10.58 16.91 5.80
CA PRO A 330 -9.86 15.64 5.78
C PRO A 330 -8.97 15.47 4.55
N THR A 331 -9.28 16.17 3.45
CA THR A 331 -8.52 16.12 2.19
C THR A 331 -7.32 17.07 2.15
N CYS A 332 -7.31 18.11 3.01
CA CYS A 332 -6.18 19.04 3.12
C CYS A 332 -5.18 18.60 4.20
N ASN A 333 -5.64 17.91 5.24
CA ASN A 333 -4.78 17.42 6.31
C ASN A 333 -3.88 16.27 5.81
N THR A 334 -2.58 16.53 5.71
CA THR A 334 -1.57 15.57 5.24
C THR A 334 -1.42 14.36 6.16
N ASP A 335 -1.70 14.52 7.45
CA ASP A 335 -1.54 13.48 8.47
C ASP A 335 -2.75 12.51 8.50
N LEU A 336 -3.84 12.88 7.83
CA LEU A 336 -5.05 12.07 7.68
C LEU A 336 -5.19 11.56 6.24
N LEU A 337 -6.23 11.99 5.51
CA LEU A 337 -6.56 11.50 4.17
C LEU A 337 -5.94 12.34 3.06
N GLY A 338 -5.21 13.42 3.40
CA GLY A 338 -4.64 14.35 2.43
C GLY A 338 -3.62 13.70 1.50
N ALA A 339 -2.84 12.72 1.99
CA ALA A 339 -1.90 11.97 1.16
C ALA A 339 -2.62 11.19 0.03
N LEU A 340 -3.74 10.52 0.35
CA LEU A 340 -4.57 9.83 -0.63
C LEU A 340 -5.30 10.82 -1.55
N ALA A 341 -5.76 11.95 -0.99
CA ALA A 341 -6.51 12.97 -1.72
C ALA A 341 -5.68 13.69 -2.80
N LYS A 342 -4.33 13.59 -2.80
CA LYS A 342 -3.49 14.20 -3.84
C LYS A 342 -3.85 13.72 -5.25
N GLN A 343 -4.04 12.40 -5.41
CA GLN A 343 -4.19 11.77 -6.71
C GLN A 343 -5.64 11.68 -7.21
N VAL A 344 -6.62 12.07 -6.40
CA VAL A 344 -8.05 11.95 -6.75
C VAL A 344 -8.59 13.24 -7.38
N PRO A 345 -9.60 13.16 -8.27
CA PRO A 345 -10.22 14.35 -8.86
C PRO A 345 -10.98 15.19 -7.82
N HIS A 346 -11.31 16.41 -8.21
CA HIS A 346 -12.16 17.30 -7.41
C HIS A 346 -13.62 16.87 -7.45
N SER A 347 -14.36 17.21 -6.41
CA SER A 347 -15.82 17.14 -6.43
C SER A 347 -16.38 18.08 -7.48
N HIS A 348 -17.40 17.60 -8.18
CA HIS A 348 -18.26 18.42 -9.00
C HIS A 348 -19.51 18.79 -8.19
N HIS A 349 -19.59 20.03 -7.73
CA HIS A 349 -20.78 20.56 -7.08
C HIS A 349 -21.45 21.58 -8.01
N THR A 350 -22.72 21.36 -8.32
CA THR A 350 -23.53 22.32 -9.09
C THR A 350 -23.99 23.50 -8.24
N ASN A 351 -24.23 23.25 -6.94
CA ASN A 351 -24.69 24.25 -6.00
C ASN A 351 -23.61 24.47 -4.93
N SER A 352 -23.27 25.73 -4.69
CA SER A 352 -22.38 26.12 -3.60
C SER A 352 -23.22 26.50 -2.38
N SER A 353 -22.78 26.12 -1.19
CA SER A 353 -23.37 26.56 0.07
C SER A 353 -22.32 27.30 0.89
N ILE A 354 -22.72 28.41 1.50
CA ILE A 354 -21.81 29.25 2.27
C ILE A 354 -21.90 28.83 3.73
N VAL A 355 -20.76 28.51 4.34
CA VAL A 355 -20.69 28.11 5.75
C VAL A 355 -19.94 29.20 6.53
N CYS A 356 -20.57 29.70 7.60
CA CYS A 356 -19.94 30.70 8.47
C CYS A 356 -18.75 30.08 9.21
N LYS A 357 -17.57 30.71 9.13
CA LYS A 357 -16.35 30.22 9.80
C LYS A 357 -16.45 30.23 11.34
N ILE A 358 -17.23 31.14 11.92
CA ILE A 358 -17.37 31.28 13.38
C ILE A 358 -18.34 30.24 13.94
N LEU A 359 -19.50 30.08 13.30
CA LEU A 359 -20.57 29.19 13.79
C LEU A 359 -20.51 27.78 13.19
N GLY A 360 -19.80 27.57 12.08
CA GLY A 360 -19.79 26.31 11.34
C GLY A 360 -21.13 25.95 10.68
N LYS A 361 -22.09 26.88 10.61
CA LYS A 361 -23.43 26.67 10.06
C LYS A 361 -23.57 27.22 8.64
N VAL A 362 -24.40 26.57 7.83
CA VAL A 362 -24.80 27.06 6.50
C VAL A 362 -25.58 28.35 6.66
N VAL A 363 -25.26 29.35 5.83
CA VAL A 363 -25.83 30.69 5.83
C VAL A 363 -26.67 30.87 4.58
N LYS A 364 -27.85 31.48 4.72
CA LYS A 364 -28.70 31.81 3.58
C LYS A 364 -28.25 33.11 2.92
N ASP A 365 -28.64 33.30 1.66
CA ASP A 365 -28.36 34.53 0.94
C ASP A 365 -28.99 35.75 1.65
N GLY A 366 -28.22 36.83 1.76
CA GLY A 366 -28.61 38.05 2.47
C GLY A 366 -28.37 38.06 3.98
N GLU A 367 -27.90 36.95 4.56
CA GLU A 367 -27.53 36.86 5.99
C GLU A 367 -26.03 37.03 6.24
N LEU A 368 -25.29 37.60 5.28
CA LEU A 368 -23.84 37.79 5.35
C LEU A 368 -23.48 39.27 5.57
N LEU A 369 -22.48 39.50 6.42
CA LEU A 369 -21.93 40.81 6.74
C LEU A 369 -20.42 40.81 6.48
N ALA A 370 -19.93 41.85 5.81
CA ALA A 370 -18.52 42.10 5.54
C ALA A 370 -17.93 43.17 6.45
N PHE A 371 -16.73 42.89 6.93
CA PHE A 371 -15.80 43.88 7.48
C PHE A 371 -15.18 44.72 6.34
N PRO A 372 -14.65 45.93 6.63
CA PRO A 372 -13.98 46.76 5.62
C PRO A 372 -12.75 46.13 4.97
N ASN A 373 -12.10 45.18 5.65
CA ASN A 373 -11.02 44.34 5.14
C ASN A 373 -11.48 43.28 4.11
N GLY A 374 -12.78 43.24 3.77
CA GLY A 374 -13.36 42.27 2.82
C GLY A 374 -13.73 40.91 3.42
N ARG A 375 -13.54 40.69 4.73
CA ARG A 375 -13.87 39.40 5.37
C ARG A 375 -15.34 39.29 5.73
N VAL A 376 -15.95 38.17 5.36
CA VAL A 376 -17.40 37.95 5.45
C VAL A 376 -17.74 36.88 6.48
N TYR A 377 -18.73 37.16 7.32
CA TYR A 377 -19.27 36.23 8.32
C TYR A 377 -20.80 36.32 8.38
N SER A 378 -21.46 35.35 9.03
CA SER A 378 -22.91 35.41 9.18
C SER A 378 -23.34 36.53 10.12
N LYS A 379 -24.48 37.13 9.82
CA LYS A 379 -25.12 38.17 10.63
C LYS A 379 -25.35 37.68 12.07
N ALA A 380 -25.82 36.46 12.24
CA ALA A 380 -26.03 35.84 13.54
C ALA A 380 -24.71 35.77 14.35
N ALA A 381 -23.61 35.33 13.72
CA ALA A 381 -22.33 35.22 14.41
C ALA A 381 -21.82 36.58 14.90
N LEU A 382 -21.93 37.61 14.07
CA LEU A 382 -21.46 38.95 14.43
C LEU A 382 -22.40 39.64 15.43
N HIS A 383 -23.69 39.32 15.40
CA HIS A 383 -24.66 39.81 16.37
C HIS A 383 -24.38 39.24 17.76
N ASP A 384 -24.19 37.91 17.85
CA ASP A 384 -23.83 37.23 19.11
C ASP A 384 -22.51 37.75 19.70
N LEU A 385 -21.57 38.17 18.85
CA LEU A 385 -20.32 38.80 19.29
C LEU A 385 -20.52 40.25 19.76
N ALA A 386 -21.40 41.01 19.09
CA ALA A 386 -21.70 42.39 19.46
C ALA A 386 -22.49 42.48 20.77
N GLU A 387 -23.43 41.57 21.02
CA GLU A 387 -24.22 41.54 22.27
C GLU A 387 -23.36 41.25 23.51
N LYS A 388 -22.25 40.52 23.33
CA LYS A 388 -21.32 40.20 24.41
C LYS A 388 -20.38 41.35 24.77
N ASP A 389 -20.30 42.38 23.94
CA ASP A 389 -19.41 43.52 24.14
C ASP A 389 -20.19 44.79 24.52
N PRO A 390 -19.87 45.48 25.64
CA PRO A 390 -20.62 46.65 26.10
C PRO A 390 -20.62 47.83 25.12
N HIS A 391 -19.70 47.86 24.15
CA HIS A 391 -19.61 48.91 23.13
C HIS A 391 -20.09 48.45 21.74
N SER A 392 -20.69 47.26 21.62
CA SER A 392 -21.15 46.68 20.35
C SER A 392 -20.04 46.61 19.28
N LEU A 393 -18.79 46.41 19.70
CA LEU A 393 -17.66 46.22 18.81
C LEU A 393 -17.51 44.73 18.49
N VAL A 394 -17.24 44.44 17.22
CA VAL A 394 -16.98 43.08 16.76
C VAL A 394 -15.54 43.01 16.28
N LYS A 395 -14.82 42.01 16.80
CA LYS A 395 -13.45 41.71 16.42
C LYS A 395 -13.42 40.61 15.36
N CYS A 396 -12.79 40.87 14.22
CA CYS A 396 -12.54 39.85 13.22
C CYS A 396 -11.57 38.81 13.78
N PRO A 397 -11.92 37.51 13.77
CA PRO A 397 -11.08 36.45 14.36
C PRO A 397 -9.81 36.16 13.54
N ARG A 398 -9.67 36.72 12.32
CA ARG A 398 -8.56 36.39 11.41
C ARG A 398 -7.44 37.45 11.40
N ASP A 399 -7.75 38.75 11.50
CA ASP A 399 -6.74 39.84 11.58
C ASP A 399 -6.86 40.68 12.84
N GLY A 400 -7.87 40.42 13.67
CA GLY A 400 -8.10 41.19 14.88
C GLY A 400 -8.66 42.58 14.65
N THR A 401 -9.07 42.96 13.43
CA THR A 401 -9.72 44.24 13.16
C THR A 401 -11.00 44.39 13.98
N THR A 402 -11.13 45.51 14.69
CA THR A 402 -12.29 45.81 15.54
C THR A 402 -13.12 46.91 14.90
N ILE A 403 -14.43 46.69 14.79
CA ILE A 403 -15.35 47.68 14.26
C ILE A 403 -16.71 47.61 14.94
N HIS A 404 -17.38 48.75 15.04
CA HIS A 404 -18.75 48.81 15.52
C HIS A 404 -19.70 48.07 14.57
N TYR A 405 -20.62 47.26 15.11
CA TYR A 405 -21.52 46.39 14.34
C TYR A 405 -22.28 47.12 13.23
N SER A 406 -22.73 48.35 13.47
CA SER A 406 -23.47 49.16 12.47
C SER A 406 -22.67 49.54 11.22
N LYS A 407 -21.34 49.46 11.26
CA LYS A 407 -20.47 49.79 10.12
C LYS A 407 -20.22 48.59 9.20
N LEU A 408 -20.70 47.39 9.56
CA LEU A 408 -20.62 46.19 8.73
C LEU A 408 -21.56 46.30 7.52
N ARG A 409 -21.09 45.85 6.35
CA ARG A 409 -21.86 45.93 5.11
C ARG A 409 -22.55 44.61 4.80
N LYS A 410 -23.82 44.64 4.38
CA LYS A 410 -24.50 43.44 3.89
C LYS A 410 -23.88 42.97 2.59
N VAL A 411 -23.67 41.67 2.48
CA VAL A 411 -23.16 41.01 1.28
C VAL A 411 -24.22 40.06 0.74
N PHE A 412 -24.38 40.10 -0.58
CA PHE A 412 -25.20 39.16 -1.34
C PHE A 412 -24.27 38.37 -2.26
N VAL A 413 -24.50 37.07 -2.35
CA VAL A 413 -23.80 36.21 -3.29
C VAL A 413 -24.77 35.95 -4.44
N SER A 414 -24.35 36.32 -5.65
CA SER A 414 -25.13 36.24 -6.89
C SER A 414 -24.66 35.08 -7.76
#